data_AF-A0A9D6NYZ4-F1
#
_entry.id   AF-A0A9D6NYZ4-F1
#
_cell.length_a   1.000
_cell.length_b   1.000
_cell.length_c   1.000
_cell.angle_alpha   90.00
_cell.angle_beta   90.00
_cell.angle_gamma   90.00
#
_symmetry.space_group_name_H-M   'P 1'
#
loop_
_entity.id
_entity.type
_entity.pdbx_description
1 polymer ?
#
loop_
_entity_poly.entity_id
_entity_poly.type
_entity_poly.pdbx_seq_one_letter_code
_entity_poly.pdbx_strand_id
1 'polypeptide(L)'
;MTDSALQAQIDAATAYQEFFVPALFQEWAPRVIAAAQIQPRHRVLDVACGTGVLAREAASCVGAAGSVVGLDPNPGMLAVAVRLAPGVEWRQGTAESLPYPDRSFDAVVS
;
A
#
# COMPACT_ATOMS: atom_id res chain seq x y z
N MET A 1 -2.04 18.51 13.35
CA MET A 1 -2.11 18.81 11.90
C MET A 1 -3.43 19.53 11.66
N THR A 2 -3.44 20.69 11.02
CA THR A 2 -4.70 21.41 10.75
C THR A 2 -5.51 20.68 9.69
N ASP A 3 -6.84 20.70 9.77
CA ASP A 3 -7.71 20.00 8.81
C ASP A 3 -7.44 20.41 7.35
N SER A 4 -7.06 21.68 7.13
CA SER A 4 -6.71 22.19 5.80
C SER A 4 -5.42 21.56 5.22
N ALA A 5 -4.41 21.26 6.05
CA ALA A 5 -3.17 20.67 5.56
C ALA A 5 -3.36 19.20 5.16
N LEU A 6 -4.15 18.45 5.93
CA LEU A 6 -4.51 17.07 5.59
C LEU A 6 -5.36 17.03 4.32
N GLN A 7 -6.32 17.93 4.17
CA GLN A 7 -7.14 18.00 2.96
C GLN A 7 -6.28 18.23 1.71
N ALA A 8 -5.32 19.15 1.75
CA ALA A 8 -4.41 19.38 0.63
C ALA A 8 -3.58 18.13 0.27
N GLN A 9 -3.16 17.34 1.26
CA GLN A 9 -2.46 16.07 1.02
C GLN A 9 -3.38 15.02 0.38
N ILE A 10 -4.64 14.95 0.79
CA ILE A 10 -5.65 14.05 0.19
C ILE A 10 -5.91 14.45 -1.26
N ASP A 11 -6.03 15.74 -1.55
CA ASP A 11 -6.28 16.24 -2.90
C ASP A 11 -5.09 15.90 -3.83
N ALA A 12 -3.86 16.10 -3.35
CA ALA A 12 -2.65 15.70 -4.07
C ALA A 12 -2.57 14.19 -4.29
N ALA A 13 -2.89 13.38 -3.27
CA ALA A 13 -2.93 11.92 -3.38
C ALA A 13 -4.02 11.44 -4.34
N THR A 14 -5.15 12.13 -4.39
CA THR A 14 -6.25 11.84 -5.34
C THR A 14 -5.79 12.09 -6.77
N ALA A 15 -5.18 13.25 -7.02
CA ALA A 15 -4.59 13.55 -8.33
C ALA A 15 -3.49 12.54 -8.71
N TYR A 16 -2.65 12.13 -7.75
CA TYR A 16 -1.66 11.08 -7.95
C TYR A 16 -2.31 9.75 -8.39
N GLN A 17 -3.36 9.32 -7.69
CA GLN A 17 -4.10 8.11 -8.02
C GLN A 17 -4.84 8.20 -9.37
N GLU A 18 -5.31 9.37 -9.76
CA GLU A 18 -6.03 9.56 -11.02
C GLU A 18 -5.10 9.60 -12.23
N PHE A 19 -3.97 10.33 -12.12
CA PHE A 19 -3.13 10.62 -13.28
C PHE A 19 -1.85 9.79 -13.34
N PHE A 20 -1.20 9.54 -12.20
CA PHE A 20 0.11 8.88 -12.19
C PHE A 20 0.01 7.37 -12.00
N VAL A 21 -0.89 6.89 -11.12
CA VAL A 21 -1.03 5.45 -10.88
C VAL A 21 -1.38 4.66 -12.14
N PRO A 22 -2.40 5.04 -12.95
CA PRO A 22 -2.73 4.30 -14.16
C PRO A 22 -1.61 4.33 -15.20
N ALA A 23 -0.93 5.48 -15.33
CA ALA A 23 0.09 5.69 -16.35
C ALA A 23 1.43 5.01 -16.02
N LEU A 24 1.82 4.99 -14.74
CA LEU A 24 3.18 4.60 -14.34
C LEU A 24 3.22 3.28 -13.57
N PHE A 25 2.18 2.93 -12.81
CA PHE A 25 2.28 1.88 -11.78
C PHE A 25 1.28 0.73 -11.95
N GLN A 26 0.08 0.99 -12.47
CA GLN A 26 -1.00 0.00 -12.53
C GLN A 26 -0.61 -1.25 -13.33
N GLU A 27 0.01 -1.07 -14.50
CA GLU A 27 0.46 -2.18 -15.33
C GLU A 27 1.61 -2.98 -14.70
N TRP A 28 2.41 -2.35 -13.83
CA TRP A 28 3.53 -3.01 -13.17
C TRP A 28 3.12 -3.81 -11.95
N ALA A 29 2.01 -3.45 -11.28
CA ALA A 29 1.57 -4.12 -10.07
C ALA A 29 1.51 -5.65 -10.17
N PRO A 30 0.79 -6.27 -11.14
CA PRO A 30 0.77 -7.74 -11.25
C PRO A 30 2.14 -8.33 -11.56
N ARG A 31 3.02 -7.60 -12.26
CA ARG A 31 4.38 -8.05 -12.58
C ARG A 31 5.28 -8.05 -11.34
N VAL A 32 5.18 -7.03 -10.50
CA VAL A 32 5.91 -6.94 -9.24
C VAL A 32 5.43 -8.01 -8.26
N ILE A 33 4.11 -8.18 -8.11
CA ILE A 33 3.54 -9.21 -7.24
C ILE A 33 3.94 -10.62 -7.69
N ALA A 34 3.95 -10.89 -9.01
CA ALA A 34 4.45 -12.15 -9.55
C ALA A 34 5.95 -12.36 -9.31
N ALA A 35 6.78 -11.31 -9.53
CA ALA A 35 8.22 -11.37 -9.30
C ALA A 35 8.59 -11.57 -7.83
N ALA A 36 7.81 -10.98 -6.91
CA ALA A 36 7.92 -11.19 -5.47
C ALA A 36 7.40 -12.57 -5.02
N GLN A 37 6.87 -13.39 -5.94
CA GLN A 37 6.35 -14.73 -5.71
C GLN A 37 5.32 -14.79 -4.58
N ILE A 38 4.47 -13.77 -4.47
CA ILE A 38 3.39 -13.74 -3.47
C ILE A 38 2.49 -14.96 -3.68
N GLN A 39 2.16 -15.66 -2.60
CA GLN A 39 1.31 -16.85 -2.61
C GLN A 39 0.06 -16.63 -1.76
N PRO A 40 -0.99 -17.46 -1.96
CA PRO A 40 -2.10 -17.55 -1.02
C PRO A 40 -1.61 -17.71 0.42
N ARG A 41 -2.29 -17.05 1.36
CA ARG A 41 -2.01 -17.08 2.81
C ARG A 41 -0.77 -16.30 3.27
N HIS A 42 0.02 -15.73 2.36
CA HIS A 42 1.15 -14.89 2.78
C HIS A 42 0.69 -13.66 3.58
N ARG A 43 1.56 -13.24 4.49
CA ARG A 43 1.55 -11.94 5.14
C ARG A 43 2.51 -11.02 4.40
N VAL A 44 2.00 -9.97 3.78
CA VAL A 44 2.78 -9.07 2.92
C VAL A 44 2.85 -7.67 3.54
N LEU A 45 4.03 -7.06 3.47
CA LEU A 45 4.23 -5.64 3.76
C LEU A 45 4.51 -4.88 2.46
N ASP A 46 3.73 -3.84 2.17
CA ASP A 46 3.97 -2.88 1.10
C ASP A 46 4.54 -1.59 1.73
N VAL A 47 5.81 -1.29 1.48
CA VAL A 47 6.53 -0.15 2.07
C VAL A 47 6.49 1.03 1.11
N ALA A 48 6.23 2.23 1.64
CA ALA A 48 5.93 3.41 0.82
C ALA A 48 4.76 3.14 -0.14
N CYS A 49 3.68 2.55 0.39
CA CYS A 49 2.61 1.97 -0.40
C CYS A 49 1.83 3.00 -1.24
N GLY A 50 1.98 4.30 -0.98
CA GLY A 50 1.23 5.37 -1.62
C GLY A 50 -0.27 5.11 -1.49
N THR A 51 -0.98 5.22 -2.61
CA THR A 51 -2.43 4.91 -2.65
C THR A 51 -2.74 3.42 -2.76
N GLY A 52 -1.73 2.55 -2.63
CA GLY A 52 -1.89 1.12 -2.37
C GLY A 52 -1.95 0.23 -3.61
N VAL A 53 -1.35 0.63 -4.74
CA VAL A 53 -1.47 -0.13 -5.99
C VAL A 53 -0.89 -1.56 -5.88
N LEU A 54 0.27 -1.73 -5.24
CA LEU A 54 0.87 -3.05 -5.01
C LEU A 54 0.12 -3.80 -3.92
N ALA A 55 -0.17 -3.15 -2.79
CA ALA A 55 -0.94 -3.76 -1.70
C ALA A 55 -2.31 -4.32 -2.15
N ARG A 56 -3.04 -3.64 -3.05
CA ARG A 56 -4.31 -4.13 -3.60
C ARG A 56 -4.12 -5.39 -4.45
N GLU A 57 -3.08 -5.41 -5.29
CA GLU A 57 -2.77 -6.58 -6.11
C GLU A 57 -2.32 -7.75 -5.23
N ALA A 58 -1.47 -7.49 -4.22
CA ALA A 58 -1.07 -8.49 -3.23
C ALA A 58 -2.28 -9.04 -2.47
N ALA A 59 -3.24 -8.18 -2.07
CA ALA A 59 -4.43 -8.60 -1.33
C ALA A 59 -5.29 -9.59 -2.13
N SER A 60 -5.43 -9.35 -3.45
CA SER A 60 -6.09 -10.30 -4.35
C SER A 60 -5.35 -11.65 -4.42
N CYS A 61 -4.01 -11.64 -4.39
CA CYS A 61 -3.19 -12.85 -4.49
C CYS A 61 -3.18 -13.68 -3.20
N VAL A 62 -3.01 -13.05 -2.03
CA VAL A 62 -2.93 -13.76 -0.75
C VAL A 62 -4.30 -14.34 -0.32
N GLY A 63 -5.39 -13.74 -0.79
CA GLY A 63 -6.75 -14.15 -0.52
C GLY A 63 -7.16 -14.00 0.95
N ALA A 64 -8.36 -14.48 1.28
CA ALA A 64 -8.99 -14.27 2.60
C ALA A 64 -8.24 -14.90 3.79
N ALA A 65 -7.31 -15.81 3.53
CA ALA A 65 -6.50 -16.48 4.56
C ALA A 65 -5.08 -15.90 4.70
N GLY A 66 -4.75 -14.87 3.91
CA GLY A 66 -3.53 -14.07 4.07
C GLY A 66 -3.84 -12.66 4.55
N SER A 67 -2.81 -11.81 4.60
CA SER A 67 -2.99 -10.41 4.96
C SER A 67 -1.98 -9.50 4.30
N VAL A 68 -2.36 -8.25 4.10
CA VAL A 68 -1.49 -7.20 3.56
C VAL A 68 -1.52 -6.01 4.51
N VAL A 69 -0.35 -5.45 4.75
CA VAL A 69 -0.18 -4.19 5.46
C VAL A 69 0.51 -3.20 4.52
N GLY A 70 -0.10 -2.04 4.29
CA GLY A 70 0.53 -0.93 3.59
C GLY A 70 1.06 0.11 4.58
N LEU A 71 2.30 0.54 4.38
CA LEU A 71 2.98 1.54 5.20
C LEU A 71 3.39 2.74 4.35
N ASP A 72 2.97 3.95 4.73
CA ASP A 72 3.39 5.18 4.03
C ASP A 72 3.52 6.36 5.00
N PRO A 73 4.49 7.27 4.83
CA PRO A 73 4.62 8.43 5.71
C PRO A 73 3.52 9.48 5.50
N ASN A 74 2.90 9.51 4.32
CA ASN A 74 1.94 10.54 3.93
C ASN A 74 0.50 10.12 4.30
N PRO A 75 -0.15 10.80 5.25
CA PRO A 75 -1.50 10.42 5.67
C PRO A 75 -2.56 10.69 4.58
N GLY A 76 -2.31 11.59 3.63
CA GLY A 76 -3.17 11.79 2.47
C GLY A 76 -3.18 10.59 1.51
N MET A 77 -2.02 9.96 1.30
CA MET A 77 -1.91 8.72 0.52
C MET A 77 -2.71 7.59 1.16
N LEU A 78 -2.54 7.40 2.47
CA LEU A 78 -3.26 6.38 3.24
C LEU A 78 -4.77 6.64 3.28
N ALA A 79 -5.20 7.89 3.36
CA ALA A 79 -6.62 8.24 3.32
C ALA A 79 -7.28 7.85 1.98
N VAL A 80 -6.56 7.98 0.87
CA VAL A 80 -7.01 7.48 -0.44
C VAL A 80 -6.97 5.94 -0.49
N ALA A 81 -5.88 5.33 0.00
CA ALA A 81 -5.70 3.87 0.03
C ALA A 81 -6.83 3.15 0.79
N VAL A 82 -7.20 3.66 1.98
CA VAL A 82 -8.31 3.15 2.81
C VAL A 82 -9.63 3.13 2.04
N ARG A 83 -9.92 4.17 1.23
CA ARG A 83 -11.15 4.24 0.44
C ARG A 83 -11.18 3.21 -0.68
N LEU A 84 -10.03 2.96 -1.31
CA LEU A 84 -9.91 2.03 -2.43
C LEU A 84 -9.87 0.56 -1.98
N ALA A 85 -9.34 0.29 -0.78
CA ALA A 85 -9.20 -1.05 -0.25
C ALA A 85 -9.34 -1.05 1.29
N PRO A 86 -10.58 -1.04 1.81
CA PRO A 86 -10.83 -1.03 3.25
C PRO A 86 -10.48 -2.36 3.95
N GLY A 87 -10.23 -3.43 3.19
CA GLY A 87 -9.83 -4.74 3.72
C GLY A 87 -8.31 -4.90 3.95
N VAL A 88 -7.50 -3.92 3.53
CA VAL A 88 -6.05 -3.89 3.79
C VAL A 88 -5.80 -3.09 5.05
N GLU A 89 -4.81 -3.50 5.85
CA GLU A 89 -4.36 -2.72 7.00
C GLU A 89 -3.42 -1.60 6.54
N TRP A 90 -3.72 -0.35 6.89
CA TRP A 90 -2.94 0.81 6.50
C TRP A 90 -2.30 1.46 7.73
N ARG A 91 -0.99 1.71 7.69
CA ARG A 91 -0.25 2.32 8.79
C ARG A 91 0.59 3.50 8.32
N GLN A 92 0.55 4.58 9.10
CA GLN A 92 1.50 5.68 8.91
C GLN A 92 2.86 5.29 9.49
N GLY A 93 3.92 5.46 8.71
CA GLY A 93 5.29 5.20 9.16
C GLY A 93 6.31 5.32 8.03
N THR A 94 7.59 5.07 8.35
CA THR A 94 8.68 5.20 7.39
C THR A 94 9.47 3.89 7.29
N ALA A 95 10.18 3.69 6.18
CA ALA A 95 10.95 2.48 5.92
C ALA A 95 12.13 2.30 6.90
N GLU A 96 12.67 3.40 7.42
CA GLU A 96 13.83 3.43 8.30
C GLU A 96 13.52 2.96 9.73
N SER A 97 12.24 2.92 10.12
CA SER A 97 11.80 2.57 11.47
C SER A 97 10.49 1.79 11.45
N LEU A 98 10.56 0.56 10.92
CA LEU A 98 9.41 -0.34 10.83
C LEU A 98 8.95 -0.82 12.22
N PRO A 99 7.65 -0.66 12.58
CA PRO A 99 7.12 -1.08 13.87
C PRO A 99 6.71 -2.56 13.88
N TYR A 100 7.53 -3.42 13.27
CA TYR A 100 7.24 -4.85 13.12
C TYR A 100 8.42 -5.69 13.60
N PRO A 101 8.18 -6.86 14.23
CA PRO A 101 9.24 -7.79 14.56
C PRO A 101 9.94 -8.33 13.31
N ASP A 102 11.20 -8.72 13.47
CA ASP A 102 11.92 -9.45 12.43
C ASP A 102 11.14 -10.68 11.95
N ARG A 103 11.19 -10.94 10.64
CA ARG A 103 10.60 -12.14 10.01
C ARG A 103 9.09 -12.29 10.26
N SER A 104 8.37 -11.18 10.47
CA SER A 104 6.91 -11.21 10.67
C SER A 104 6.09 -11.22 9.37
N PHE A 105 6.73 -11.05 8.22
CA PHE A 105 6.11 -11.07 6.89
C PHE A 105 6.81 -12.12 6.01
N ASP A 106 6.02 -12.75 5.14
CA ASP A 106 6.50 -13.73 4.18
C ASP A 106 7.11 -13.06 2.95
N ALA A 107 6.68 -11.82 2.64
CA ALA A 107 7.22 -11.00 1.56
C ALA A 107 7.08 -9.50 1.85
N VAL A 108 7.96 -8.72 1.23
CA VAL A 108 7.95 -7.25 1.25
C VAL A 108 8.05 -6.72 -0.18
N VAL A 109 7.22 -5.74 -0.51
CA VAL A 109 7.21 -5.05 -1.81
C VAL A 109 7.29 -3.53 -1.62
N SER A 110 7.66 -2.82 -2.69
CA SER A 110 7.72 -1.35 -2.79
C SER A 110 7.71 -0.94 -4.26
#